data_AF-A0A7S0DK78-F1
#
_entry.id   AF-A0A7S0DK78-F1
#
_cell.length_a   1.000
_cell.length_b   1.000
_cell.length_c   1.000
_cell.angle_alpha   90.00
_cell.angle_beta   90.00
_cell.angle_gamma   90.00
#
_symmetry.space_group_name_H-M   'P 1'
#
loop_
_entity.id
_entity.type
_entity.pdbx_description
1 polymer ?
#
loop_
_entity_poly.entity_id
_entity_poly.type
_entity_poly.pdbx_seq_one_letter_code
_entity_poly.pdbx_strand_id
1 'polypeptide(L)'
;MTTLTAESKGLPPQGKEVIKSVLIPNAKVIDGNVHYVVQVQGTFNAWCVLKRYSAFEEAHKEFMDVFRMSFPEDAVLPPKRIKFFQSHTSPEFIEERRVLLEHYLKKIVAHKNLAKNPILTKFLTKGKQKLEVKEKEEEMPEDVEITDVKIAATRIMSDHVLYQIDLFNERKRKTYARWCVLKRFTQIFEMDQKLRASLAEEPDDLATLPPAPQRKAKLLHDHMDKSFIESRKVLLQNYLQKLIRCPVAIRSMIVLNFLGVQ
;
A
#
# COMPACT_ATOMS: atom_id res chain seq x y z
N MET A 1 -46.69 -29.40 -24.87
CA MET A 1 -46.04 -29.68 -23.57
C MET A 1 -44.56 -29.40 -23.71
N THR A 2 -44.10 -28.23 -23.29
CA THR A 2 -42.67 -27.89 -23.25
C THR A 2 -42.47 -27.03 -22.02
N THR A 3 -41.88 -27.61 -20.98
CA THR A 3 -41.69 -27.05 -19.66
C THR A 3 -40.52 -26.06 -19.65
N LEU A 4 -40.81 -24.84 -19.18
CA LEU A 4 -39.85 -23.81 -18.78
C LEU A 4 -39.11 -24.26 -17.52
N THR A 5 -37.80 -24.44 -17.60
CA THR A 5 -36.93 -24.58 -16.41
C THR A 5 -36.53 -23.19 -15.93
N ALA A 6 -37.06 -22.80 -14.77
CA ALA A 6 -36.66 -21.58 -14.07
C ALA A 6 -35.29 -21.77 -13.41
N GLU A 7 -34.33 -20.91 -13.76
CA GLU A 7 -33.05 -20.81 -13.06
C GLU A 7 -33.29 -20.30 -11.62
N SER A 8 -32.95 -21.15 -10.65
CA SER A 8 -33.02 -20.84 -9.24
C SER A 8 -31.97 -19.78 -8.88
N LYS A 9 -32.41 -18.54 -8.61
CA LYS A 9 -31.62 -17.55 -7.88
C LYS A 9 -31.33 -18.10 -6.48
N GLY A 10 -30.11 -18.57 -6.25
CA GLY A 10 -29.64 -18.97 -4.93
C GLY A 10 -29.73 -17.78 -3.97
N LEU A 11 -30.52 -17.94 -2.91
CA LEU A 11 -30.58 -17.00 -1.80
C LEU A 11 -29.19 -16.91 -1.15
N PRO A 12 -28.64 -15.72 -0.86
CA PRO A 12 -27.33 -15.63 -0.22
C PRO A 12 -27.35 -16.31 1.15
N PRO A 13 -26.26 -16.98 1.57
CA PRO A 13 -26.19 -17.63 2.88
C PRO A 13 -26.42 -16.60 3.99
N GLN A 14 -27.30 -16.93 4.95
CA GLN A 14 -27.64 -16.09 6.10
C GLN A 14 -26.54 -16.06 7.18
N GLY A 15 -25.26 -16.06 6.80
CA GLY A 15 -24.15 -15.84 7.72
C GLY A 15 -23.90 -14.35 7.95
N LYS A 16 -23.45 -13.96 9.15
CA LYS A 16 -22.93 -12.60 9.38
C LYS A 16 -21.75 -12.36 8.43
N GLU A 17 -21.83 -11.31 7.63
CA GLU A 17 -20.73 -10.87 6.73
C GLU A 17 -19.47 -10.60 7.58
N VAL A 18 -18.35 -11.22 7.19
CA VAL A 18 -17.05 -11.00 7.82
C VAL A 18 -16.09 -10.49 6.76
N ILE A 19 -15.39 -9.40 7.07
CA ILE A 19 -14.38 -8.85 6.17
C ILE A 19 -13.14 -9.72 6.24
N LYS A 20 -12.74 -10.32 5.10
CA LYS A 20 -11.57 -11.21 5.00
C LYS A 20 -10.32 -10.45 4.59
N SER A 21 -10.41 -9.57 3.61
CA SER A 21 -9.28 -8.75 3.15
C SER A 21 -9.74 -7.45 2.52
N VAL A 22 -8.80 -6.51 2.41
CA VAL A 22 -9.00 -5.17 1.88
C VAL A 22 -7.78 -4.73 1.08
N LEU A 23 -8.03 -4.00 0.00
CA LEU A 23 -7.03 -3.34 -0.84
C LEU A 23 -7.53 -1.92 -1.17
N ILE A 24 -6.60 -0.99 -1.38
CA ILE A 24 -6.91 0.34 -1.89
C ILE A 24 -6.08 0.55 -3.16
N PRO A 25 -6.44 -0.05 -4.31
CA PRO A 25 -5.59 -0.05 -5.50
C PRO A 25 -5.30 1.35 -6.05
N ASN A 26 -6.26 2.27 -5.94
CA ASN A 26 -6.14 3.61 -6.48
C ASN A 26 -7.03 4.63 -5.75
N ALA A 27 -6.96 5.87 -6.19
CA ALA A 27 -7.81 6.96 -5.76
C ALA A 27 -8.32 7.75 -6.97
N LYS A 28 -9.48 8.39 -6.81
CA LYS A 28 -10.13 9.23 -7.82
C LYS A 28 -10.33 10.62 -7.25
N VAL A 29 -10.12 11.66 -8.06
CA VAL A 29 -10.52 13.02 -7.72
C VAL A 29 -11.90 13.25 -8.32
N ILE A 30 -12.90 13.45 -7.46
CA ILE A 30 -14.30 13.69 -7.84
C ILE A 30 -14.70 15.01 -7.20
N ASP A 31 -15.09 15.99 -8.01
CA ASP A 31 -15.47 17.34 -7.58
C ASP A 31 -14.42 17.99 -6.67
N GLY A 32 -13.15 17.89 -7.05
CA GLY A 32 -12.01 18.42 -6.28
C GLY A 32 -11.70 17.66 -4.97
N ASN A 33 -12.40 16.56 -4.69
CA ASN A 33 -12.21 15.76 -3.48
C ASN A 33 -11.62 14.38 -3.81
N VAL A 34 -10.59 14.00 -3.07
CA VAL A 34 -9.94 12.68 -3.19
C VAL A 34 -10.81 11.60 -2.55
N HIS A 35 -11.14 10.58 -3.35
CA HIS A 35 -11.86 9.37 -2.96
C HIS A 35 -10.97 8.15 -3.20
N TYR A 36 -10.72 7.39 -2.14
CA TYR A 36 -9.98 6.13 -2.20
C TYR A 36 -10.93 5.02 -2.64
N VAL A 37 -10.54 4.24 -3.64
CA VAL A 37 -11.27 3.04 -4.06
C VAL A 37 -10.85 1.92 -3.14
N VAL A 38 -11.73 1.51 -2.24
CA VAL A 38 -11.47 0.40 -1.32
C VAL A 38 -12.13 -0.85 -1.88
N GLN A 39 -11.32 -1.80 -2.30
CA GLN A 39 -11.75 -3.14 -2.65
C GLN A 39 -11.85 -3.99 -1.38
N VAL A 40 -12.97 -4.67 -1.21
CA VAL A 40 -13.28 -5.44 -0.01
C VAL A 40 -13.66 -6.85 -0.41
N GLN A 41 -12.96 -7.82 0.17
CA GLN A 41 -13.32 -9.23 0.09
C GLN A 41 -14.05 -9.62 1.38
N GLY A 42 -15.35 -9.88 1.26
CA GLY A 42 -16.15 -10.45 2.33
C GLY A 42 -16.18 -11.97 2.30
N THR A 43 -17.03 -12.55 3.15
CA THR A 43 -17.24 -13.99 3.21
C THR A 43 -17.91 -14.51 1.95
N PHE A 44 -18.90 -13.77 1.44
CA PHE A 44 -19.81 -14.23 0.39
C PHE A 44 -19.64 -13.50 -0.93
N ASN A 45 -19.06 -12.32 -0.93
CA ASN A 45 -18.90 -11.50 -2.12
C ASN A 45 -17.70 -10.56 -1.99
N ALA A 46 -17.33 -9.98 -3.13
CA ALA A 46 -16.35 -8.90 -3.21
C ALA A 46 -17.04 -7.64 -3.73
N TRP A 47 -16.65 -6.48 -3.23
CA TRP A 47 -17.17 -5.20 -3.71
C TRP A 47 -16.17 -4.06 -3.60
N CYS A 48 -16.51 -2.93 -4.22
CA CYS A 48 -15.79 -1.68 -4.06
C CYS A 48 -16.63 -0.68 -3.26
N VAL A 49 -15.97 0.17 -2.49
CA VAL A 49 -16.56 1.41 -1.96
C VAL A 49 -15.62 2.59 -2.21
N LEU A 50 -16.19 3.76 -2.43
CA LEU A 50 -15.45 5.02 -2.49
C LEU A 50 -15.45 5.67 -1.11
N LYS A 51 -14.27 5.98 -0.58
CA LYS A 51 -14.12 6.62 0.74
C LYS A 51 -13.24 7.85 0.67
N ARG A 52 -13.76 8.96 1.20
CA ARG A 52 -12.95 10.14 1.51
C ARG A 52 -12.20 9.91 2.81
N TYR A 53 -11.07 10.60 2.97
CA TYR A 53 -10.30 10.57 4.22
C TYR A 53 -11.15 10.90 5.47
N SER A 54 -12.07 11.85 5.40
CA SER A 54 -12.95 12.21 6.52
C SER A 54 -13.80 11.02 7.01
N ALA A 55 -14.22 10.13 6.11
CA ALA A 55 -14.96 8.92 6.50
C ALA A 55 -14.08 7.94 7.30
N PHE A 56 -12.76 7.91 7.04
CA PHE A 56 -11.83 7.13 7.85
C PHE A 56 -11.64 7.78 9.23
N GLU A 57 -11.58 9.11 9.32
CA GLU A 57 -11.51 9.83 10.60
C GLU A 57 -12.75 9.54 11.47
N GLU A 58 -13.95 9.61 10.87
CA GLU A 58 -15.21 9.30 11.54
C GLU A 58 -15.25 7.85 12.04
N ALA A 59 -14.89 6.88 11.19
CA ALA A 59 -14.85 5.47 11.60
C ALA A 59 -13.79 5.20 12.67
N HIS A 60 -12.61 5.84 12.57
CA HIS A 60 -11.56 5.73 13.58
C HIS A 60 -12.02 6.27 14.93
N LYS A 61 -12.74 7.41 14.93
CA LYS A 61 -13.35 7.93 16.15
C LYS A 61 -14.34 6.94 16.76
N GLU A 62 -15.25 6.38 15.96
CA GLU A 62 -16.19 5.34 16.42
C GLU A 62 -15.44 4.12 16.99
N PHE A 63 -14.33 3.68 16.37
CA PHE A 63 -13.49 2.61 16.92
C PHE A 63 -12.84 2.97 18.24
N MET A 64 -12.29 4.18 18.37
CA MET A 64 -11.61 4.60 19.60
C MET A 64 -12.59 4.80 20.75
N ASP A 65 -13.83 5.19 20.48
CA ASP A 65 -14.88 5.32 21.50
C ASP A 65 -15.27 3.95 22.09
N VAL A 66 -15.22 2.87 21.29
CA VAL A 66 -15.67 1.53 21.71
C VAL A 66 -14.52 0.58 22.07
N PHE A 67 -13.38 0.67 21.38
CA PHE A 67 -12.30 -0.32 21.40
C PHE A 67 -10.97 0.24 21.90
N ARG A 68 -10.91 1.45 22.49
CA ARG A 68 -9.66 2.13 22.87
C ARG A 68 -8.56 1.23 23.44
N MET A 69 -8.92 0.35 24.38
CA MET A 69 -7.98 -0.53 25.10
C MET A 69 -7.56 -1.78 24.32
N SER A 70 -8.26 -2.12 23.25
CA SER A 70 -8.05 -3.33 22.44
C SER A 70 -7.78 -3.03 20.97
N PHE A 71 -7.64 -1.74 20.63
CA PHE A 71 -7.35 -1.31 19.28
C PHE A 71 -5.87 -1.62 18.96
N PRO A 72 -5.55 -2.23 17.81
CA PRO A 72 -4.18 -2.60 17.49
C PRO A 72 -3.27 -1.36 17.49
N GLU A 73 -2.21 -1.39 18.30
CA GLU A 73 -1.27 -0.26 18.44
C GLU A 73 -0.59 0.11 17.11
N ASP A 74 -0.44 -0.86 16.22
CA ASP A 74 0.18 -0.69 14.90
C ASP A 74 -0.83 -0.28 13.80
N ALA A 75 -2.13 -0.22 14.10
CA ALA A 75 -3.17 0.30 13.22
C ALA A 75 -3.27 1.83 13.32
N VAL A 76 -2.20 2.55 12.95
CA VAL A 76 -2.17 4.01 13.05
C VAL A 76 -2.89 4.65 11.86
N LEU A 77 -3.90 5.49 12.13
CA LEU A 77 -4.54 6.30 11.10
C LEU A 77 -3.56 7.39 10.63
N PRO A 78 -3.31 7.56 9.31
CA PRO A 78 -2.43 8.61 8.84
C PRO A 78 -2.99 9.99 9.22
N PRO A 79 -2.15 10.94 9.67
CA PRO A 79 -2.62 12.22 10.18
C PRO A 79 -3.22 13.12 9.09
N LYS A 80 -4.10 14.01 9.52
CA LYS A 80 -4.65 15.07 8.67
C LYS A 80 -3.55 16.10 8.41
N ARG A 81 -3.22 16.34 7.15
CA ARG A 81 -2.34 17.45 6.77
C ARG A 81 -3.16 18.74 6.64
N ILE A 82 -2.56 19.85 7.06
CA ILE A 82 -3.18 21.17 7.03
C ILE A 82 -2.99 21.76 5.62
N LYS A 83 -4.08 22.22 5.00
CA LYS A 83 -4.15 22.63 3.58
C LYS A 83 -3.19 23.75 3.17
N PHE A 84 -2.69 24.56 4.11
CA PHE A 84 -1.82 25.69 3.82
C PHE A 84 -0.42 25.30 3.31
N PHE A 85 0.03 24.07 3.55
CA PHE A 85 1.41 23.65 3.26
C PHE A 85 1.53 22.62 2.13
N GLN A 86 0.42 22.08 1.60
CA GLN A 86 0.49 21.01 0.59
C GLN A 86 -0.79 20.90 -0.23
N SER A 87 -0.65 20.73 -1.54
CA SER A 87 -1.78 20.39 -2.41
C SER A 87 -2.29 18.99 -2.06
N HIS A 88 -3.52 18.92 -1.54
CA HIS A 88 -4.17 17.64 -1.20
C HIS A 88 -4.59 16.82 -2.43
N THR A 89 -4.37 17.36 -3.63
CA THR A 89 -4.57 16.68 -4.90
C THR A 89 -3.26 16.32 -5.60
N SER A 90 -2.10 16.56 -4.97
CA SER A 90 -0.82 16.14 -5.55
C SER A 90 -0.77 14.60 -5.65
N PRO A 91 -0.29 14.04 -6.77
CA PRO A 91 -0.19 12.59 -6.94
C PRO A 91 0.59 11.90 -5.82
N GLU A 92 1.67 12.52 -5.35
CA GLU A 92 2.54 12.01 -4.29
C GLU A 92 1.79 11.93 -2.95
N PHE A 93 1.02 12.98 -2.62
CA PHE A 93 0.24 13.01 -1.40
C PHE A 93 -0.91 12.00 -1.43
N ILE A 94 -1.61 11.91 -2.56
CA ILE A 94 -2.68 10.93 -2.75
C ILE A 94 -2.12 9.52 -2.58
N GLU A 95 -0.98 9.21 -3.20
CA GLU A 95 -0.35 7.89 -3.13
C GLU A 95 0.18 7.57 -1.73
N GLU A 96 0.88 8.51 -1.08
CA GLU A 96 1.36 8.33 0.30
C GLU A 96 0.18 7.99 1.23
N ARG A 97 -0.90 8.77 1.15
CA ARG A 97 -2.08 8.55 1.97
C ARG A 97 -2.81 7.25 1.60
N ARG A 98 -2.91 6.88 0.32
CA ARG A 98 -3.53 5.63 -0.14
C ARG A 98 -2.84 4.43 0.50
N VAL A 99 -1.51 4.38 0.42
CA VAL A 99 -0.68 3.30 0.98
C VAL A 99 -0.87 3.19 2.49
N LEU A 100 -0.83 4.32 3.21
CA LEU A 100 -0.98 4.32 4.67
C LEU A 100 -2.41 3.94 5.11
N LEU A 101 -3.44 4.35 4.38
CA LEU A 101 -4.82 3.96 4.64
C LEU A 101 -5.06 2.46 4.37
N GLU A 102 -4.45 1.91 3.32
CA GLU A 102 -4.52 0.48 3.04
C GLU A 102 -3.87 -0.33 4.17
N HIS A 103 -2.68 0.08 4.60
CA HIS A 103 -1.99 -0.53 5.72
C HIS A 103 -2.83 -0.48 7.00
N TYR A 104 -3.38 0.70 7.33
CA TYR A 104 -4.30 0.90 8.45
C TYR A 104 -5.48 -0.09 8.42
N LEU A 105 -6.19 -0.21 7.28
CA LEU A 105 -7.31 -1.14 7.17
C LEU A 105 -6.87 -2.60 7.25
N LYS A 106 -5.73 -2.98 6.65
CA LYS A 106 -5.20 -4.35 6.74
C LYS A 106 -4.93 -4.75 8.19
N LYS A 107 -4.39 -3.85 9.01
CA LYS A 107 -4.17 -4.09 10.45
C LYS A 107 -5.47 -4.28 11.22
N ILE A 108 -6.48 -3.46 10.94
CA ILE A 108 -7.81 -3.61 11.54
C ILE A 108 -8.44 -4.96 11.15
N VAL A 109 -8.40 -5.32 9.86
CA VAL A 109 -8.99 -6.56 9.35
C VAL A 109 -8.27 -7.80 9.85
N ALA A 110 -6.95 -7.73 10.09
CA ALA A 110 -6.20 -8.82 10.69
C ALA A 110 -6.63 -9.11 12.15
N HIS A 111 -7.21 -8.12 12.84
CA HIS A 111 -7.68 -8.29 14.20
C HIS A 111 -9.09 -8.90 14.24
N LYS A 112 -9.19 -10.16 14.67
CA LYS A 112 -10.43 -10.97 14.61
C LYS A 112 -11.69 -10.29 15.16
N ASN A 113 -11.55 -9.52 16.24
CA ASN A 113 -12.68 -8.83 16.88
C ASN A 113 -13.15 -7.62 16.06
N LEU A 114 -12.23 -6.93 15.38
CA LEU A 114 -12.55 -5.77 14.55
C LEU A 114 -13.05 -6.19 13.16
N ALA A 115 -12.55 -7.29 12.61
CA ALA A 115 -12.98 -7.86 11.32
C ALA A 115 -14.48 -8.23 11.27
N LYS A 116 -15.04 -8.59 12.43
CA LYS A 116 -16.46 -8.93 12.62
C LYS A 116 -17.29 -7.77 13.14
N ASN A 117 -16.67 -6.61 13.35
CA ASN A 117 -17.29 -5.51 14.07
C ASN A 117 -18.30 -4.74 13.19
N PRO A 118 -19.49 -4.39 13.71
CA PRO A 118 -20.47 -3.63 12.97
C PRO A 118 -19.98 -2.26 12.46
N ILE A 119 -19.08 -1.58 13.17
CA ILE A 119 -18.48 -0.30 12.75
C ILE A 119 -17.68 -0.50 11.46
N LEU A 120 -16.82 -1.53 11.42
CA LEU A 120 -16.03 -1.86 10.23
C LEU A 120 -16.94 -2.26 9.06
N THR A 121 -17.91 -3.13 9.32
CA THR A 121 -18.86 -3.57 8.29
C THR A 121 -19.67 -2.40 7.74
N LYS A 122 -20.22 -1.54 8.60
CA LYS A 122 -20.95 -0.31 8.20
C LYS A 122 -20.06 0.62 7.38
N PHE A 123 -18.83 0.86 7.84
CA PHE A 123 -17.85 1.67 7.12
C PHE A 123 -17.57 1.10 5.72
N LEU A 124 -17.28 -0.20 5.60
CA LEU A 124 -16.90 -0.85 4.35
C LEU A 124 -18.08 -1.20 3.43
N THR A 125 -19.34 -1.13 3.89
CA THR A 125 -20.53 -1.42 3.05
C THR A 125 -21.30 -0.18 2.63
N LYS A 126 -21.15 0.96 3.34
CA LYS A 126 -21.81 2.22 2.93
C LYS A 126 -21.31 2.67 1.56
N GLY A 127 -22.21 2.66 0.57
CA GLY A 127 -21.89 2.99 -0.83
C GLY A 127 -21.33 1.81 -1.64
N LYS A 128 -21.67 0.57 -1.26
CA LYS A 128 -21.26 -0.67 -1.94
C LYS A 128 -21.60 -0.64 -3.43
N GLN A 129 -20.59 -0.85 -4.27
CA GLN A 129 -20.69 -1.02 -5.72
C GLN A 129 -20.13 -2.38 -6.11
N LYS A 130 -20.69 -3.01 -7.15
CA LYS A 130 -20.17 -4.30 -7.65
C LYS A 130 -18.72 -4.11 -8.12
N LEU A 131 -17.86 -5.04 -7.73
CA LEU A 131 -16.46 -5.04 -8.16
C LEU A 131 -16.40 -5.39 -9.65
N GLU A 132 -16.06 -4.43 -10.50
CA GLU A 132 -15.63 -4.70 -11.87
C GLU A 132 -14.09 -4.73 -11.87
N VAL A 133 -13.53 -5.93 -11.77
CA VAL A 133 -12.08 -6.13 -11.79
C VAL A 133 -11.61 -5.98 -13.24
N LYS A 134 -10.87 -4.91 -13.53
CA LYS A 134 -9.96 -4.84 -14.67
C LYS A 134 -8.54 -4.79 -14.12
N GLU A 135 -8.02 -5.94 -13.73
CA GLU A 135 -6.59 -6.08 -13.45
C GLU A 135 -5.91 -6.49 -14.74
N LYS A 136 -5.05 -5.62 -15.27
CA LYS A 136 -3.96 -6.05 -16.14
C LYS A 136 -2.83 -6.42 -15.20
N GLU A 137 -2.60 -7.71 -14.99
CA GLU A 137 -1.31 -8.14 -14.47
C GLU A 137 -0.27 -7.82 -15.56
N GLU A 138 0.60 -6.85 -15.29
CA GLU A 138 1.77 -6.62 -16.13
C GLU A 138 2.73 -7.79 -15.89
N GLU A 139 2.96 -8.61 -16.91
CA GLU A 139 3.93 -9.68 -16.85
C GLU A 139 5.33 -9.10 -16.66
N MET A 140 6.03 -9.63 -15.65
CA MET A 140 7.41 -9.26 -15.36
C MET A 140 8.34 -9.78 -16.48
N PRO A 141 9.27 -8.97 -17.00
CA PRO A 141 10.17 -9.40 -18.06
C PRO A 141 10.94 -10.68 -17.68
N GLU A 142 11.21 -11.58 -18.62
CA GLU A 142 11.88 -12.87 -18.33
C GLU A 142 13.35 -12.71 -17.88
N ASP A 143 13.98 -11.60 -18.28
CA ASP A 143 15.40 -11.30 -18.05
C ASP A 143 15.70 -10.71 -16.67
N VAL A 144 14.69 -10.46 -15.81
CA VAL A 144 14.93 -9.79 -14.53
C VAL A 144 15.54 -10.69 -13.46
N GLU A 145 16.57 -10.15 -12.80
CA GLU A 145 17.27 -10.73 -11.65
C GLU A 145 16.41 -10.76 -10.38
N ILE A 146 15.41 -9.89 -10.26
CA ILE A 146 14.58 -9.70 -9.07
C ILE A 146 13.11 -9.82 -9.45
N THR A 147 12.39 -10.74 -8.81
CA THR A 147 10.96 -10.97 -9.01
C THR A 147 10.08 -10.44 -7.88
N ASP A 148 10.63 -10.29 -6.66
CA ASP A 148 9.90 -9.71 -5.51
C ASP A 148 10.86 -9.00 -4.54
N VAL A 149 10.31 -8.07 -3.76
CA VAL A 149 11.03 -7.28 -2.76
C VAL A 149 10.18 -7.05 -1.50
N LYS A 150 10.80 -7.27 -0.33
CA LYS A 150 10.16 -7.12 0.98
C LYS A 150 11.08 -6.45 1.99
N ILE A 151 10.61 -5.39 2.64
CA ILE A 151 11.26 -4.82 3.81
C ILE A 151 10.82 -5.62 5.04
N ALA A 152 11.57 -6.68 5.33
CA ALA A 152 11.21 -7.66 6.36
C ALA A 152 11.28 -7.08 7.78
N ALA A 153 12.31 -6.26 8.05
CA ALA A 153 12.58 -5.74 9.38
C ALA A 153 13.21 -4.35 9.34
N THR A 154 13.20 -3.68 10.48
CA THR A 154 13.90 -2.42 10.72
C THR A 154 14.78 -2.55 11.95
N ARG A 155 16.00 -2.03 11.91
CA ARG A 155 16.92 -1.95 13.05
C ARG A 155 17.19 -0.49 13.38
N ILE A 156 16.86 -0.08 14.60
CA ILE A 156 17.15 1.26 15.11
C ILE A 156 18.59 1.25 15.62
N MET A 157 19.43 2.10 15.03
CA MET A 157 20.80 2.37 15.47
C MET A 157 20.80 3.67 16.29
N SER A 158 21.96 4.07 16.82
CA SER A 158 22.10 5.30 17.60
C SER A 158 21.82 6.57 16.78
N ASP A 159 22.14 6.59 15.48
CA ASP A 159 22.08 7.76 14.62
C ASP A 159 21.23 7.57 13.35
N HIS A 160 20.83 6.33 13.03
CA HIS A 160 20.05 6.01 11.84
C HIS A 160 19.17 4.76 12.02
N VAL A 161 18.29 4.54 11.04
CA VAL A 161 17.48 3.32 10.94
C VAL A 161 17.91 2.54 9.70
N LEU A 162 18.19 1.25 9.88
CA LEU A 162 18.46 0.30 8.80
C LEU A 162 17.19 -0.48 8.45
N TYR A 163 16.90 -0.55 7.17
CA TYR A 163 15.83 -1.34 6.58
C TYR A 163 16.45 -2.62 6.03
N GLN A 164 15.94 -3.76 6.49
CA GLN A 164 16.30 -5.08 5.97
C GLN A 164 15.44 -5.37 4.74
N ILE A 165 16.04 -5.27 3.56
CA ILE A 165 15.38 -5.47 2.27
C ILE A 165 15.72 -6.88 1.79
N ASP A 166 14.74 -7.76 1.87
CA ASP A 166 14.79 -9.11 1.32
C ASP A 166 14.37 -9.07 -0.15
N LEU A 167 15.18 -9.67 -1.00
CA LEU A 167 14.99 -9.74 -2.44
C LEU A 167 14.83 -11.20 -2.85
N PHE A 168 13.99 -11.42 -3.85
CA PHE A 168 13.67 -12.76 -4.32
C PHE A 168 13.80 -12.83 -5.84
N ASN A 169 14.26 -13.99 -6.32
CA ASN A 169 14.13 -14.43 -7.69
C ASN A 169 13.46 -15.80 -7.68
N GLU A 170 12.14 -15.81 -7.86
CA GLU A 170 11.31 -17.02 -7.83
C GLU A 170 11.64 -18.00 -8.98
N ARG A 171 12.37 -17.54 -10.00
CA ARG A 171 12.81 -18.35 -11.15
C ARG A 171 14.11 -19.10 -10.85
N LYS A 172 14.90 -18.66 -9.85
CA LYS A 172 16.13 -19.34 -9.41
C LYS A 172 15.82 -20.46 -8.40
N ARG A 173 16.73 -21.42 -8.25
CA ARG A 173 16.62 -22.46 -7.21
C ARG A 173 16.62 -21.83 -5.83
N LYS A 174 15.84 -22.38 -4.88
CA LYS A 174 15.59 -21.82 -3.54
C LYS A 174 16.85 -21.32 -2.80
N THR A 175 17.98 -22.00 -2.93
CA THR A 175 19.25 -21.64 -2.27
C THR A 175 19.89 -20.34 -2.79
N TYR A 176 19.60 -19.96 -4.03
CA TYR A 176 20.12 -18.76 -4.69
C TYR A 176 19.02 -17.75 -5.03
N ALA A 177 17.77 -18.11 -4.74
CA ALA A 177 16.58 -17.32 -5.04
C ALA A 177 16.36 -16.16 -4.08
N ARG A 178 17.17 -16.03 -3.01
CA ARG A 178 16.94 -15.02 -1.98
C ARG A 178 18.24 -14.48 -1.45
N TRP A 179 18.31 -13.16 -1.34
CA TRP A 179 19.35 -12.46 -0.61
C TRP A 179 18.75 -11.26 0.12
N CYS A 180 19.57 -10.61 0.93
CA CYS A 180 19.14 -9.49 1.75
C CYS A 180 20.20 -8.39 1.73
N VAL A 181 19.75 -7.13 1.65
CA VAL A 181 20.59 -5.96 1.82
C VAL A 181 20.09 -5.10 2.97
N LEU A 182 21.02 -4.49 3.72
CA LEU A 182 20.71 -3.51 4.75
C LEU A 182 20.93 -2.11 4.21
N LYS A 183 19.90 -1.26 4.22
CA LYS A 183 19.99 0.10 3.70
C LYS A 183 19.38 1.12 4.66
N ARG A 184 19.97 2.31 4.75
CA ARG A 184 19.34 3.47 5.39
C ARG A 184 18.42 4.19 4.41
N PHE A 185 17.45 4.95 4.92
CA PHE A 185 16.56 5.77 4.09
C PHE A 185 17.33 6.66 3.11
N THR A 186 18.42 7.30 3.56
CA THR A 186 19.22 8.19 2.69
C THR A 186 19.79 7.46 1.47
N GLN A 187 20.17 6.18 1.59
CA GLN A 187 20.68 5.42 0.44
C GLN A 187 19.58 5.12 -0.59
N ILE A 188 18.34 4.87 -0.14
CA ILE A 188 17.20 4.69 -1.05
C ILE A 188 16.91 6.01 -1.78
N PHE A 189 16.96 7.12 -1.05
CA PHE A 189 16.76 8.45 -1.61
C PHE A 189 17.84 8.84 -2.63
N GLU A 190 19.11 8.61 -2.29
CA GLU A 190 20.26 8.84 -3.20
C GLU A 190 20.16 7.96 -4.45
N MET A 191 19.67 6.72 -4.33
CA MET A 191 19.44 5.83 -5.47
C MET A 191 18.35 6.37 -6.41
N ASP A 192 17.20 6.79 -5.88
CA ASP A 192 16.11 7.39 -6.67
C ASP A 192 16.58 8.67 -7.39
N GLN A 193 17.33 9.54 -6.69
CA GLN A 193 17.88 10.75 -7.30
C GLN A 193 18.82 10.44 -8.46
N LYS A 194 19.72 9.47 -8.30
CA LYS A 194 20.64 9.04 -9.36
C LYS A 194 19.89 8.43 -10.53
N LEU A 195 18.89 7.59 -10.28
CA LEU A 195 18.06 6.96 -11.31
C LEU A 195 17.30 8.02 -12.13
N ARG A 196 16.64 8.97 -11.45
CA ARG A 196 15.93 10.06 -12.15
C ARG A 196 16.87 10.95 -12.93
N ALA A 197 18.04 11.26 -12.38
CA ALA A 197 19.05 12.04 -13.09
C ALA A 197 19.55 11.31 -14.36
N SER A 198 19.69 9.97 -14.33
CA SER A 198 20.08 9.21 -15.51
C SER A 198 19.00 9.14 -16.59
N LEU A 199 17.72 9.35 -16.23
CA LEU A 199 16.57 9.33 -17.14
C LEU A 199 16.06 10.75 -17.46
N ALA A 200 16.83 11.79 -17.15
CA ALA A 200 16.38 13.18 -17.29
C ALA A 200 16.06 13.55 -18.75
N GLU A 201 16.75 12.94 -19.71
CA GLU A 201 16.56 13.14 -21.16
C GLU A 201 15.48 12.23 -21.76
N GLU A 202 14.90 11.32 -20.97
CA GLU A 202 13.91 10.31 -21.39
C GLU A 202 12.59 10.55 -20.62
N PRO A 203 11.78 11.57 -21.00
CA PRO A 203 10.62 12.01 -20.22
C PRO A 203 9.54 10.93 -20.10
N ASP A 204 9.38 10.09 -21.13
CA ASP A 204 8.42 8.99 -21.13
C ASP A 204 8.81 7.94 -20.09
N ASP A 205 10.09 7.56 -20.04
CA ASP A 205 10.61 6.59 -19.08
C ASP A 205 10.58 7.15 -17.65
N LEU A 206 10.93 8.43 -17.48
CA LEU A 206 10.82 9.12 -16.19
C LEU A 206 9.39 9.14 -15.66
N ALA A 207 8.39 9.31 -16.53
CA ALA A 207 6.97 9.30 -16.17
C ALA A 207 6.47 7.93 -15.71
N THR A 208 7.15 6.84 -16.08
CA THR A 208 6.81 5.47 -15.62
C THR A 208 7.29 5.19 -14.19
N LEU A 209 8.23 5.98 -13.65
CA LEU A 209 8.76 5.74 -12.32
C LEU A 209 7.71 5.99 -11.24
N PRO A 210 7.69 5.19 -10.16
CA PRO A 210 6.86 5.49 -9.00
C PRO A 210 7.24 6.85 -8.38
N PRO A 211 6.34 7.51 -7.63
CA PRO A 211 6.66 8.74 -6.92
C PRO A 211 7.87 8.59 -6.00
N ALA A 212 8.74 9.60 -5.99
CA ALA A 212 9.97 9.59 -5.21
C ALA A 212 9.68 9.47 -3.70
N PRO A 213 10.50 8.73 -2.95
CA PRO A 213 10.38 8.67 -1.50
C PRO A 213 10.68 10.06 -0.90
N GLN A 214 9.73 10.61 -0.12
CA GLN A 214 9.87 11.96 0.42
C GLN A 214 10.77 12.02 1.66
N ARG A 215 11.71 12.98 1.68
CA ARG A 215 12.44 13.35 2.91
C ARG A 215 11.50 14.13 3.81
N LYS A 216 11.43 13.74 5.08
CA LYS A 216 10.76 14.51 6.13
C LYS A 216 11.81 15.27 6.94
N ALA A 217 11.50 16.52 7.31
CA ALA A 217 12.43 17.35 8.06
C ALA A 217 12.59 16.82 9.49
N LYS A 218 13.83 16.65 9.96
CA LYS A 218 14.15 16.18 11.31
C LYS A 218 13.59 17.09 12.42
N LEU A 219 13.44 18.39 12.12
CA LEU A 219 12.90 19.38 13.06
C LEU A 219 11.41 19.17 13.37
N LEU A 220 10.67 18.51 12.47
CA LEU A 220 9.22 18.32 12.59
C LEU A 220 8.84 16.88 12.95
N HIS A 221 9.78 15.95 12.85
CA HIS A 221 9.53 14.53 13.05
C HIS A 221 10.72 13.86 13.74
N ASP A 222 10.44 13.18 14.85
CA ASP A 222 11.38 12.22 15.41
C ASP A 222 11.50 11.03 14.43
N HIS A 223 12.69 10.88 13.86
CA HIS A 223 12.96 9.81 12.91
C HIS A 223 13.22 8.44 13.55
N MET A 224 13.33 8.40 14.88
CA MET A 224 13.45 7.17 15.67
C MET A 224 12.11 6.72 16.27
N ASP A 225 11.07 7.55 16.15
CA ASP A 225 9.73 7.18 16.57
C ASP A 225 9.21 5.95 15.81
N LYS A 226 8.63 5.00 16.56
CA LYS A 226 8.17 3.72 16.01
C LYS A 226 7.08 3.90 14.94
N SER A 227 6.13 4.82 15.17
CA SER A 227 5.03 5.05 14.24
C SER A 227 5.52 5.66 12.92
N PHE A 228 6.53 6.54 13.02
CA PHE A 228 7.21 7.12 11.88
C PHE A 228 8.01 6.08 11.10
N ILE A 229 8.78 5.24 11.79
CA ILE A 229 9.56 4.16 11.16
C ILE A 229 8.64 3.20 10.42
N GLU A 230 7.53 2.79 11.02
CA GLU A 230 6.58 1.87 10.39
C GLU A 230 5.91 2.53 9.18
N SER A 231 5.43 3.77 9.31
CA SER A 231 4.87 4.52 8.17
C SER A 231 5.87 4.61 7.02
N ARG A 232 7.13 4.94 7.32
CA ARG A 232 8.20 5.00 6.32
C ARG A 232 8.49 3.64 5.72
N LYS A 233 8.55 2.57 6.51
CA LYS A 233 8.76 1.20 6.05
C LYS A 233 7.70 0.79 5.02
N VAL A 234 6.42 1.06 5.30
CA VAL A 234 5.32 0.74 4.38
C VAL A 234 5.42 1.54 3.07
N LEU A 235 5.76 2.83 3.15
CA LEU A 235 5.95 3.66 1.96
C LEU A 235 7.12 3.19 1.11
N LEU A 236 8.25 2.85 1.74
CA LEU A 236 9.43 2.32 1.05
C LEU A 236 9.16 0.94 0.42
N GLN A 237 8.41 0.08 1.11
CA GLN A 237 7.95 -1.20 0.59
C GLN A 237 7.17 -1.01 -0.72
N ASN A 238 6.15 -0.14 -0.71
CA ASN A 238 5.34 0.14 -1.88
C ASN A 238 6.17 0.76 -3.02
N TYR A 239 7.07 1.69 -2.69
CA TYR A 239 7.99 2.29 -3.67
C TYR A 239 8.86 1.23 -4.35
N LEU A 240 9.54 0.37 -3.58
CA LEU A 240 10.41 -0.67 -4.14
C LEU A 240 9.64 -1.70 -4.97
N GLN A 241 8.46 -2.14 -4.50
CA GLN A 241 7.60 -3.08 -5.25
C GLN A 241 7.16 -2.51 -6.59
N LYS A 242 6.86 -1.21 -6.67
CA LYS A 242 6.55 -0.55 -7.94
C LYS A 242 7.80 -0.35 -8.79
N LEU A 243 8.93 -0.01 -8.17
CA LEU A 243 10.19 0.22 -8.86
C LEU A 243 10.67 -1.02 -9.60
N ILE A 244 10.60 -2.21 -8.98
CA ILE A 244 11.04 -3.46 -9.63
C ILE A 244 10.12 -3.91 -10.78
N ARG A 245 8.90 -3.39 -10.86
CA ARG A 245 7.96 -3.64 -11.96
C ARG A 245 8.15 -2.69 -13.13
N CYS A 246 8.91 -1.60 -12.93
CA CYS A 246 9.23 -0.65 -13.98
C CYS A 246 10.43 -1.19 -14.80
N PRO A 247 10.26 -1.54 -16.09
CA PRO A 247 11.32 -2.17 -16.88
C PRO A 247 12.61 -1.33 -16.97
N VAL A 248 12.48 -0.01 -17.10
CA VAL A 248 13.64 0.90 -17.17
C VAL A 248 14.38 0.99 -15.84
N ALA A 249 13.66 0.95 -14.72
CA ALA A 249 14.28 0.98 -13.40
C ALA A 249 15.00 -0.33 -13.08
N ILE A 250 14.37 -1.48 -13.31
CA ILE A 250 14.93 -2.78 -12.91
C ILE A 250 16.14 -3.21 -13.74
N ARG A 251 16.27 -2.68 -14.96
CA ARG A 251 17.46 -2.86 -15.81
C ARG A 251 18.58 -1.85 -15.51
N SER A 252 18.32 -0.82 -14.71
CA SER A 252 19.33 0.18 -14.36
C SER A 252 20.38 -0.40 -13.42
N MET A 253 21.66 -0.24 -13.79
CA MET A 253 22.79 -0.59 -12.91
C MET A 253 22.74 0.17 -11.58
N ILE A 254 22.13 1.36 -11.54
CA ILE A 254 21.96 2.13 -10.30
C ILE A 254 21.08 1.37 -9.31
N VAL A 255 19.98 0.80 -9.79
CA VAL A 255 19.03 0.01 -8.98
C VAL A 255 19.61 -1.35 -8.64
N LEU A 256 20.20 -2.06 -9.61
CA LEU A 256 20.78 -3.38 -9.40
C LEU A 256 21.93 -3.36 -8.39
N ASN A 257 22.88 -2.42 -8.52
CA ASN A 257 23.95 -2.23 -7.54
C ASN A 257 23.42 -1.85 -6.16
N PHE A 258 22.38 -1.00 -6.10
CA PHE A 258 21.74 -0.66 -4.85
C PHE A 258 21.12 -1.91 -4.19
N LEU A 259 20.45 -2.77 -4.96
CA LEU A 259 19.83 -4.01 -4.50
C LEU A 259 20.82 -5.18 -4.33
N GLY A 260 22.10 -4.96 -4.61
CA GLY A 260 23.15 -5.96 -4.38
C GLY A 260 23.14 -7.11 -5.39
N VAL A 261 22.62 -6.86 -6.60
CA VAL A 261 22.82 -7.74 -7.76
C VAL A 261 24.20 -7.44 -8.32
N GLN A 262 25.01 -8.49 -8.51
CA GLN A 262 26.39 -8.43 -9.01
C GLN A 262 26.51 -9.15 -10.35
#